data_AF-A0A932TEI4-F1
#
_entry.id   AF-A0A932TEI4-F1
#
_cell.length_a   1.000
_cell.length_b   1.000
_cell.length_c   1.000
_cell.angle_alpha   90.00
_cell.angle_beta   90.00
_cell.angle_gamma   90.00
#
_symmetry.space_group_name_H-M   'P 1'
#
loop_
_entity.id
_entity.type
_entity.pdbx_description
1 polymer ?
#
loop_
_entity_poly.entity_id
_entity_poly.type
_entity_poly.pdbx_seq_one_letter_code
_entity_poly.pdbx_strand_id
1 'polypeptide(L)'
;MFGRVAFVGENPGTVDLSPSRHFIRKNLMLIGNWACCLADYEAMCDLIRRTPNVDLLISHRFPLSRVDEAFHTFVSRQAAKVLLMME
;
A
#
# COMPACT_ATOMS: atom_id res chain seq x y z
N MET A 1 9.61 -13.97 -20.64
CA MET A 1 8.73 -13.62 -19.50
C MET A 1 8.05 -12.30 -19.82
N PHE A 2 6.72 -12.25 -19.86
CA PHE A 2 5.95 -11.04 -20.11
C PHE A 2 5.91 -10.15 -18.87
N GLY A 3 5.90 -8.82 -19.03
CA GLY A 3 5.85 -7.90 -17.89
C GLY A 3 4.43 -7.76 -17.34
N ARG A 4 4.31 -7.36 -16.08
CA ARG A 4 3.02 -7.19 -15.38
C ARG A 4 2.94 -5.80 -14.76
N VAL A 5 1.75 -5.21 -14.78
CA VAL A 5 1.42 -3.93 -14.13
C VAL A 5 0.21 -4.18 -13.23
N ALA A 6 0.28 -3.69 -11.99
CA ALA A 6 -0.83 -3.77 -11.04
C ALA A 6 -1.30 -2.38 -10.61
N PHE A 7 -2.61 -2.15 -10.63
CA PHE A 7 -3.23 -1.01 -9.96
C PHE A 7 -3.60 -1.42 -8.53
N VAL A 8 -3.04 -0.70 -7.56
CA VAL A 8 -3.17 -1.00 -6.11
C VAL A 8 -3.69 0.21 -5.30
N GLY A 9 -4.05 1.30 -5.97
CA GLY A 9 -4.62 2.50 -5.36
C GLY A 9 -5.95 2.85 -5.99
N GLU A 10 -6.87 3.42 -5.20
CA GLU A 10 -8.14 3.90 -5.74
C GLU A 10 -7.97 5.22 -6.48
N ASN A 11 -8.70 5.34 -7.58
CA ASN A 11 -8.87 6.58 -8.32
C ASN A 11 -10.33 6.64 -8.78
N PRO A 12 -11.12 7.64 -8.37
CA PRO A 12 -12.51 7.78 -8.82
C PRO A 12 -12.63 8.26 -10.27
N GLY A 13 -11.54 8.70 -10.90
CA GLY A 13 -11.51 9.15 -12.29
C GLY A 13 -11.26 8.03 -13.31
N THR A 14 -11.23 8.41 -14.59
CA THR A 14 -10.87 7.51 -15.69
C THR A 14 -9.36 7.54 -15.96
N VAL A 15 -8.84 6.43 -16.51
CA VAL A 15 -7.45 6.31 -16.98
C VAL A 15 -7.47 5.94 -18.46
N ASP A 16 -6.88 6.79 -19.30
CA ASP A 16 -6.82 6.55 -20.75
C ASP A 16 -5.72 5.53 -21.10
N LEU A 17 -6.15 4.38 -21.65
CA LEU A 17 -5.28 3.28 -22.02
C LEU A 17 -5.37 2.96 -23.52
N SER A 18 -4.21 2.83 -24.16
CA SER A 18 -4.04 2.43 -25.57
C SER A 18 -3.56 0.97 -25.64
N PRO A 19 -4.38 0.03 -26.13
CA PRO A 19 -4.02 -1.40 -26.17
C PRO A 19 -2.66 -1.68 -26.82
N SER A 20 -2.44 -1.11 -28.02
CA SER A 20 -1.22 -1.37 -28.80
C SER A 20 0.02 -0.75 -28.18
N ARG A 21 -0.07 0.51 -27.74
CA ARG A 21 1.08 1.27 -27.22
C ARG A 21 1.46 0.82 -25.81
N HIS A 22 0.46 0.59 -24.95
CA HIS A 22 0.70 0.30 -23.54
C HIS A 22 0.91 -1.20 -23.28
N PHE A 23 0.24 -2.10 -24.01
CA PHE A 23 0.25 -3.53 -23.69
C PHE A 23 0.84 -4.41 -24.81
N ILE A 24 0.25 -4.42 -26.01
CA ILE A 24 0.58 -5.43 -27.04
C ILE A 24 2.05 -5.33 -27.49
N ARG A 25 2.54 -4.13 -27.85
CA ARG A 25 3.92 -3.95 -28.34
C ARG A 25 4.99 -4.25 -27.29
N LYS A 26 4.62 -4.28 -26.02
CA LYS A 26 5.50 -4.56 -24.87
C LYS A 26 5.23 -5.94 -24.26
N ASN A 27 4.21 -6.64 -24.76
CA ASN A 27 3.66 -7.85 -24.18
C ASN A 27 3.43 -7.73 -22.65
N LEU A 28 2.62 -6.75 -22.22
CA LEU A 28 2.29 -6.52 -20.81
C LEU A 28 0.89 -6.99 -20.44
N MET A 29 0.73 -7.45 -19.19
CA MET A 29 -0.55 -7.74 -18.54
C MET A 29 -0.89 -6.65 -17.52
N LEU A 30 -2.16 -6.22 -17.47
CA LEU A 30 -2.69 -5.32 -16.44
C LEU A 30 -3.55 -6.11 -15.45
N ILE A 31 -3.36 -5.84 -14.15
CA ILE A 31 -4.09 -6.46 -13.04
C ILE A 31 -4.64 -5.34 -12.14
N GLY A 32 -5.91 -5.45 -11.74
CA GLY A 32 -6.44 -4.66 -10.62
C GLY A 32 -6.37 -5.50 -9.36
N ASN A 33 -5.85 -4.94 -8.26
CA ASN A 33 -5.79 -5.65 -6.99
C ASN A 33 -6.34 -4.78 -5.85
N TRP A 34 -7.31 -5.33 -5.12
CA TRP A 34 -7.89 -4.72 -3.94
C TRP A 34 -7.56 -5.56 -2.71
N ALA A 35 -6.98 -4.90 -1.69
CA ALA A 35 -6.55 -5.54 -0.44
C ALA A 35 -5.58 -6.72 -0.64
N CYS A 36 -5.14 -7.30 0.48
CA CYS A 36 -4.47 -8.59 0.50
C CYS A 36 -5.52 -9.69 0.71
N CYS A 37 -5.32 -10.86 0.12
CA CYS A 37 -6.17 -12.00 0.40
C CYS A 37 -5.89 -12.50 1.82
N LEU A 38 -6.94 -12.85 2.57
CA LEU A 38 -6.77 -13.44 3.91
C LEU A 38 -5.98 -14.75 3.87
N ALA A 39 -6.04 -15.49 2.76
CA ALA A 39 -5.24 -16.70 2.56
C ALA A 39 -3.73 -16.40 2.56
N ASP A 40 -3.31 -15.17 2.24
CA ASP A 40 -1.90 -14.76 2.22
C ASP A 40 -1.42 -14.24 3.59
N TYR A 41 -2.29 -14.16 4.60
CA TYR A 41 -1.99 -13.53 5.89
C TYR A 41 -0.75 -14.14 6.57
N GLU A 42 -0.68 -15.47 6.66
CA GLU A 42 0.45 -16.15 7.30
C GLU A 42 1.77 -15.86 6.57
N ALA A 43 1.75 -15.94 5.24
CA ALA A 43 2.90 -15.63 4.41
C ALA A 43 3.35 -14.17 4.55
N MET A 44 2.40 -13.23 4.66
CA MET A 44 2.69 -11.82 4.91
C MET A 44 3.33 -11.60 6.29
N CYS A 45 2.81 -12.23 7.33
CA CYS A 45 3.41 -12.16 8.66
C CYS A 45 4.83 -12.71 8.68
N ASP A 46 5.07 -13.83 7.99
CA ASP A 46 6.42 -14.41 7.87
C ASP A 46 7.37 -13.51 7.10
N LEU A 47 6.89 -12.87 6.03
CA LEU A 47 7.67 -11.87 5.29
C LEU A 47 8.06 -10.70 6.20
N ILE A 48 7.11 -10.17 6.98
CA ILE A 48 7.35 -9.05 7.91
C ILE A 48 8.41 -9.45 8.94
N ARG A 49 8.30 -10.63 9.56
CA ARG A 49 9.27 -11.12 10.57
C ARG A 49 10.69 -11.24 10.03
N ARG A 50 10.84 -11.56 8.74
CA ARG A 50 12.14 -11.73 8.08
C ARG A 50 12.67 -10.45 7.45
N THR A 51 11.85 -9.40 7.38
CA THR A 51 12.23 -8.11 6.78
C THR A 51 12.83 -7.22 7.86
N PRO A 52 14.15 -7.00 7.88
CA PRO A 52 14.75 -6.10 8.86
C PRO A 52 14.24 -4.67 8.63
N ASN A 53 14.15 -3.89 9.72
CA ASN A 53 13.79 -2.48 9.68
C ASN A 53 12.38 -2.17 9.13
N VAL A 54 11.46 -3.14 9.13
CA VAL A 54 10.06 -2.91 8.72
C VAL A 54 9.37 -1.85 9.59
N ASP A 55 9.82 -1.70 10.83
CA ASP A 55 9.38 -0.69 11.79
C ASP A 55 9.74 0.74 11.38
N LEU A 56 10.70 0.94 10.47
CA LEU A 56 11.00 2.25 9.88
C LEU A 56 9.86 2.79 9.01
N LEU A 57 8.94 1.93 8.57
CA LEU A 57 7.71 2.39 7.90
C LEU A 57 6.83 3.23 8.84
N ILE A 58 6.93 2.99 10.15
CA ILE A 58 6.20 3.74 11.19
C ILE A 58 6.89 5.08 11.42
N SER A 59 6.39 6.11 10.74
CA SER A 59 6.96 7.45 10.86
C SER A 59 6.49 8.21 12.10
N HIS A 60 5.31 7.90 12.65
CA HIS A 60 4.81 8.53 13.87
C HIS A 60 4.13 7.52 14.80
N ARG A 61 4.24 7.77 16.11
CA ARG A 61 3.59 7.02 17.17
C ARG A 61 2.88 8.00 18.09
N PHE A 62 1.61 7.73 18.39
CA PHE A 62 0.82 8.52 19.32
C PHE A 62 0.18 7.59 20.37
N PRO A 63 0.08 8.01 21.64
CA PRO A 63 -0.79 7.32 22.59
C PRO A 63 -2.25 7.47 22.16
N LEU A 64 -3.11 6.53 22.56
CA LEU A 64 -4.53 6.55 22.21
C LEU A 64 -5.24 7.84 22.67
N SER A 65 -4.77 8.44 23.78
CA SER A 65 -5.24 9.74 24.30
C SER A 65 -5.03 10.92 23.35
N ARG A 66 -4.17 10.78 22.32
CA ARG A 66 -3.88 11.80 21.29
C ARG A 66 -4.37 11.38 19.90
N VAL A 67 -5.47 10.62 19.84
CA VAL A 67 -6.03 10.12 18.58
C VAL A 67 -6.34 11.24 17.56
N ASP A 68 -6.83 12.38 18.01
CA ASP A 68 -7.15 13.52 17.13
C ASP A 68 -5.90 14.04 16.40
N GLU A 69 -4.80 14.19 17.13
CA GLU A 69 -3.51 14.61 16.56
C GLU A 69 -2.92 13.55 15.62
N ALA A 70 -3.10 12.27 15.94
CA ALA A 70 -2.70 11.16 15.08
C ALA A 70 -3.42 11.21 13.72
N PHE A 71 -4.73 11.46 13.72
CA PHE A 71 -5.52 11.63 12.50
C PHE A 71 -5.14 12.91 11.75
N HIS A 72 -4.97 14.05 12.41
CA HIS A 72 -4.51 15.28 11.78
C HIS A 72 -3.15 15.07 11.08
N THR A 73 -2.22 14.40 11.76
CA THR A 73 -0.91 14.04 11.22
C THR A 73 -1.05 13.13 10.00
N PHE A 74 -1.88 12.10 10.05
CA PHE A 74 -2.12 11.20 8.92
C PHE A 74 -2.71 11.94 7.71
N VAL A 75 -3.75 12.75 7.91
CA VAL A 75 -4.46 13.48 6.85
C VAL A 75 -3.60 14.61 6.25
N SER A 76 -2.63 15.15 6.99
CA SER A 76 -1.66 16.14 6.48
C SER A 76 -0.80 15.64 5.30
N ARG A 77 -0.76 14.31 5.07
CA ARG A 77 0.09 13.64 4.07
C ARG A 77 1.60 13.81 4.31
N GLN A 78 2.02 14.25 5.49
CA GLN A 78 3.42 14.28 5.91
C GLN A 78 3.86 13.03 6.69
N ALA A 79 2.97 12.04 6.82
CA ALA A 79 3.25 10.75 7.45
C ALA A 79 3.29 9.61 6.42
N ALA A 80 4.15 8.62 6.65
CA ALA A 80 4.14 7.35 5.93
C ALA A 80 3.16 6.37 6.59
N LYS A 81 3.34 6.09 7.88
CA LYS A 81 2.44 5.29 8.71
C LYS A 81 2.38 5.86 10.11
N VAL A 82 1.16 6.05 10.61
CA VAL A 82 0.88 6.46 11.99
C VAL A 82 0.44 5.23 12.77
N LEU A 83 1.04 5.01 13.94
CA LEU A 83 0.69 3.94 14.87
C LEU A 83 0.06 4.53 16.14
N LEU A 84 -1.07 3.97 16.57
CA LEU A 84 -1.70 4.25 17.85
C LEU A 84 -1.26 3.20 18.87
N MET A 85 -0.75 3.67 20.01
CA MET A 85 -0.32 2.83 21.12
C MET A 85 -1.43 2.80 22.19
N MET A 86 -1.65 1.64 22.81
CA MET A 86 -2.71 1.44 23.82
C MET A 86 -2.34 1.96 25.23
N GLU A 87 -1.16 2.53 25.39
CA GLU A 87 -0.61 3.12 26.61
C GLU A 87 -0.85 4.63 26.71
#